data_AF-A0A7K9AMQ1-F1
#
_entry.id   AF-A0A7K9AMQ1-F1
#
_cell.length_a   1.000
_cell.length_b   1.000
_cell.length_c   1.000
_cell.angle_alpha   90.00
_cell.angle_beta   90.00
_cell.angle_gamma   90.00
#
_symmetry.space_group_name_H-M   'P 1'
#
loop_
_entity.id
_entity.type
_entity.pdbx_description
1 polymer ?
#
loop_
_entity_poly.entity_id
_entity_poly.type
_entity_poly.pdbx_seq_one_letter_code
_entity_poly.pdbx_strand_id
1 'polypeptide(L)'
;VTSFQGLAVRSLSTLPLQEHSEHGRLIYTGSLAKAVLGVRFFSYSTSIFNLFMMPYIMLKTGIGSESLLVQAAFYGLIGFFTFVTPVTLHILTKGYVIRLYYKAEMDTYTAITYNAILAEKATVFHQNDVKIPDITKMFTTFYAKTKSMLVNPMLFPNPEDYEHLMGYDKPFYFDFEEKKEATESK
;
A
#
# COMPACT_ATOMS: atom_id res chain seq x y z
N VAL A 1 -55.80 7.35 -10.09
CA VAL A 1 -54.62 8.26 -10.05
C VAL A 1 -54.17 8.25 -8.59
N THR A 2 -53.13 7.55 -8.15
CA THR A 2 -51.78 7.36 -8.69
C THR A 2 -51.20 6.00 -8.26
N SER A 3 -50.48 5.36 -9.19
CA SER A 3 -49.68 4.15 -8.99
C SER A 3 -48.28 4.57 -8.51
N PHE A 4 -47.79 4.02 -7.40
CA PHE A 4 -46.42 4.22 -6.94
C PHE A 4 -45.50 3.23 -7.66
N GLN A 5 -44.73 3.73 -8.62
CA GLN A 5 -43.74 2.99 -9.37
C GLN A 5 -42.55 2.60 -8.48
N GLY A 6 -42.11 1.35 -8.65
CA GLY A 6 -41.01 0.75 -7.92
C GLY A 6 -39.69 1.50 -8.08
N LEU A 7 -39.00 1.68 -6.96
CA LEU A 7 -37.63 2.17 -6.90
C LEU A 7 -36.72 1.08 -7.49
N ALA A 8 -36.28 1.28 -8.72
CA ALA A 8 -35.28 0.42 -9.35
C ALA A 8 -33.97 0.55 -8.57
N VAL A 9 -33.65 -0.49 -7.79
CA VAL A 9 -32.33 -0.70 -7.19
C VAL A 9 -31.35 -0.79 -8.34
N ARG A 10 -30.56 0.27 -8.54
CA ARG A 10 -29.43 0.28 -9.47
C ARG A 10 -28.39 -0.69 -8.95
N SER A 11 -28.50 -1.94 -9.42
CA SER A 11 -27.48 -2.96 -9.30
C SER A 11 -26.17 -2.41 -9.87
N LEU A 12 -25.13 -2.32 -9.04
CA LEU A 12 -23.76 -2.07 -9.45
C LEU A 12 -23.25 -3.34 -10.14
N SER A 13 -23.63 -3.49 -11.41
CA SER A 13 -23.07 -4.48 -12.32
C SER A 13 -21.59 -4.18 -12.50
N THR A 14 -20.72 -4.93 -11.82
CA THR A 14 -19.30 -5.01 -12.13
C THR A 14 -19.17 -5.65 -13.51
N LEU A 15 -19.12 -4.83 -14.56
CA LEU A 15 -18.68 -5.30 -15.87
C LEU A 15 -17.23 -5.80 -15.74
N PRO A 16 -16.87 -6.95 -16.33
CA PRO A 16 -15.48 -7.35 -16.41
C PRO A 16 -14.79 -6.34 -17.31
N LEU A 17 -13.97 -5.49 -16.70
CA LEU A 17 -13.21 -4.46 -17.39
C LEU A 17 -12.12 -5.15 -18.22
N GLN A 18 -12.49 -5.70 -19.38
CA GLN A 18 -11.58 -5.85 -20.50
C GLN A 18 -11.35 -4.45 -21.10
N GLU A 19 -10.83 -3.54 -20.26
CA GLU A 19 -10.16 -2.34 -20.74
C GLU A 19 -8.90 -2.85 -21.42
N HIS A 20 -8.80 -2.62 -22.73
CA HIS A 20 -7.51 -2.41 -23.37
C HIS A 20 -6.84 -1.21 -22.66
N SER A 21 -6.31 -1.46 -21.48
CA SER A 21 -5.59 -0.50 -20.67
C SER A 21 -4.38 -0.09 -21.49
N GLU A 22 -4.20 1.21 -21.71
CA GLU A 22 -2.96 1.85 -22.21
C GLU A 22 -1.67 1.22 -21.60
N HIS A 23 -1.79 0.63 -20.42
CA HIS A 23 -0.73 0.03 -19.63
C HIS A 23 -0.38 -1.43 -20.00
N GLY A 24 -1.13 -2.10 -20.88
CA GLY A 24 -0.84 -3.47 -21.35
C GLY A 24 -1.74 -4.56 -20.73
N ARG A 25 -1.25 -5.82 -20.75
CA ARG A 25 -1.95 -7.00 -20.23
C ARG A 25 -1.94 -6.99 -18.70
N LEU A 26 -3.10 -7.15 -18.07
CA LEU A 26 -3.19 -7.29 -16.62
C LEU A 26 -2.60 -8.65 -16.19
N ILE A 27 -1.55 -8.63 -15.38
CA ILE A 27 -0.84 -9.84 -14.92
C ILE A 27 -1.02 -10.13 -13.43
N TYR A 28 -1.49 -9.17 -12.64
CA TYR A 28 -1.75 -9.37 -11.22
C TYR A 28 -2.80 -8.39 -10.68
N THR A 29 -3.64 -8.89 -9.77
CA THR A 29 -4.64 -8.12 -9.03
C THR A 29 -4.51 -8.40 -7.54
N GLY A 30 -4.28 -7.37 -6.75
CA GLY A 30 -4.16 -7.46 -5.30
C GLY A 30 -5.52 -7.56 -4.61
N SER A 31 -5.72 -8.60 -3.79
CA SER A 31 -6.98 -8.83 -3.06
C SER A 31 -7.20 -7.88 -1.87
N LEU A 32 -6.13 -7.32 -1.30
CA LEU A 32 -6.17 -6.46 -0.11
C LEU A 32 -6.39 -4.98 -0.46
N ALA A 33 -6.59 -4.61 -1.72
CA ALA A 33 -6.72 -3.21 -2.13
C ALA A 33 -7.82 -2.46 -1.34
N LYS A 34 -9.01 -3.06 -1.21
CA LYS A 34 -10.12 -2.49 -0.42
C LYS A 34 -9.80 -2.44 1.07
N ALA A 35 -9.12 -3.46 1.60
CA ALA A 35 -8.74 -3.51 3.01
C ALA A 35 -7.71 -2.42 3.33
N VAL A 36 -6.66 -2.28 2.52
CA VAL A 36 -5.63 -1.23 2.62
C VAL A 36 -6.26 0.17 2.56
N LEU A 37 -7.21 0.37 1.65
CA LEU A 37 -7.94 1.63 1.54
C LEU A 37 -8.77 1.90 2.80
N GLY A 38 -9.51 0.89 3.28
CA GLY A 38 -10.35 0.97 4.47
C GLY A 38 -9.57 1.28 5.74
N VAL A 39 -8.46 0.60 5.99
CA VAL A 39 -7.64 0.85 7.20
C VAL A 39 -7.01 2.24 7.19
N ARG A 40 -6.58 2.74 6.02
CA ARG A 40 -6.08 4.11 5.88
C ARG A 40 -7.17 5.14 6.10
N PHE A 41 -8.33 4.94 5.48
CA PHE A 41 -9.48 5.84 5.64
C PHE A 41 -9.94 5.91 7.09
N PHE A 42 -10.08 4.76 7.75
CA PHE A 42 -10.45 4.67 9.15
C PHE A 42 -9.42 5.38 10.05
N SER A 43 -8.13 5.10 9.85
CA SER A 43 -7.06 5.72 10.63
C SER A 43 -7.02 7.24 10.45
N TYR A 44 -7.17 7.74 9.22
CA TYR A 44 -7.24 9.18 8.97
C TYR A 44 -8.48 9.81 9.61
N SER A 45 -9.64 9.14 9.52
CA SER A 45 -10.89 9.62 10.11
C SER A 45 -10.80 9.74 11.64
N THR A 46 -10.29 8.69 12.31
CA THR A 46 -10.07 8.72 13.77
C THR A 46 -9.05 9.79 14.17
N SER A 47 -8.00 9.99 13.38
CA SER A 47 -6.98 10.99 13.67
C SER A 47 -7.51 12.42 13.55
N ILE A 48 -8.28 12.69 12.48
CA ILE A 48 -8.99 13.96 12.29
C ILE A 48 -9.98 14.17 13.42
N PHE A 49 -10.78 13.15 13.75
CA PHE A 49 -11.73 13.22 14.84
C PHE A 49 -11.05 13.55 16.17
N ASN A 50 -9.97 12.87 16.53
CA ASN A 50 -9.20 13.16 17.74
C ASN A 50 -8.65 14.60 17.73
N LEU A 51 -8.14 15.07 16.60
CA LEU A 51 -7.59 16.42 16.47
C LEU A 51 -8.64 17.52 16.70
N PHE A 52 -9.89 17.30 16.27
CA PHE A 52 -10.99 18.25 16.50
C PHE A 52 -11.68 18.08 17.85
N MET A 53 -11.81 16.83 18.30
CA MET A 53 -12.49 16.49 19.56
C MET A 53 -11.68 16.99 20.77
N MET A 54 -10.36 16.95 20.70
CA MET A 54 -9.47 17.41 21.78
C MET A 54 -9.67 18.87 22.19
N PRO A 55 -9.51 19.86 21.27
CA PRO A 55 -9.74 21.26 21.60
C PRO A 55 -11.21 21.51 21.95
N TYR A 56 -12.16 20.77 21.35
CA TYR A 56 -13.58 20.90 21.67
C TYR A 56 -13.89 20.52 23.12
N ILE A 57 -13.36 19.39 23.60
CA ILE A 57 -13.52 18.97 25.00
C ILE A 57 -12.81 19.96 25.94
N MET A 58 -11.60 20.42 25.60
CA MET A 58 -10.91 21.43 26.41
C MET A 58 -11.70 22.74 26.54
N LEU A 59 -12.33 23.20 25.46
CA LEU A 59 -13.14 24.42 25.46
C LEU A 59 -14.42 24.24 26.30
N LYS A 60 -15.03 23.05 26.26
CA LYS A 60 -16.33 22.79 26.88
C LYS A 60 -16.24 22.41 28.36
N THR A 61 -15.22 21.65 28.73
CA THR A 61 -15.02 21.15 30.10
C THR A 61 -14.14 22.09 30.93
N GLY A 62 -13.42 23.02 30.30
CA GLY A 62 -12.46 23.89 30.98
C GLY A 62 -11.20 23.14 31.45
N ILE A 63 -10.15 23.88 31.79
CA ILE A 63 -8.94 23.31 32.42
C ILE A 63 -9.25 23.12 33.92
N GLY A 64 -9.56 21.88 34.35
CA GLY A 64 -9.72 21.53 35.77
C GLY A 64 -10.81 20.47 35.95
N SER A 65 -10.48 19.26 36.42
CA SER A 65 -10.29 18.96 37.85
C SER A 65 -9.32 17.80 38.14
N GLU A 66 -8.66 17.26 37.11
CA GLU A 66 -7.73 16.14 37.22
C GLU A 66 -6.29 16.64 37.38
N SER A 67 -5.40 15.82 37.98
CA SER A 67 -3.99 16.18 38.07
C SER A 67 -3.40 16.45 36.67
N LEU A 68 -2.67 17.56 36.52
CA LEU A 68 -2.05 17.98 35.24
C LEU A 68 -1.25 16.86 34.58
N LEU A 69 -0.63 16.00 35.38
CA LEU A 69 0.17 14.87 34.94
C LEU A 69 -0.67 13.79 34.25
N VAL A 70 -1.83 13.43 34.82
CA VAL A 70 -2.77 12.48 34.22
C VAL A 70 -3.35 13.04 32.92
N GLN A 71 -3.72 14.32 32.91
CA GLN A 71 -4.22 14.98 31.71
C GLN A 71 -3.17 15.00 30.58
N ALA A 72 -1.92 15.36 30.91
CA ALA A 72 -0.82 15.34 29.95
C ALA A 72 -0.54 13.92 29.42
N ALA A 73 -0.61 12.89 30.28
CA ALA A 73 -0.44 11.50 29.86
C ALA A 73 -1.54 11.05 28.89
N PHE A 74 -2.81 11.38 29.16
CA PHE A 74 -3.93 11.05 28.26
C PHE A 74 -3.81 11.75 26.90
N TYR A 75 -3.52 13.06 26.89
CA TYR A 75 -3.31 13.79 25.64
C TYR A 75 -2.08 13.32 24.88
N GLY A 76 -0.99 13.01 25.59
CA GLY A 76 0.22 12.43 25.01
C GLY A 76 -0.06 11.09 24.34
N LEU A 77 -0.81 10.20 25.00
CA LEU A 77 -1.20 8.91 24.44
C LEU A 77 -2.07 9.06 23.19
N ILE A 78 -3.09 9.91 23.25
CA ILE A 78 -4.00 10.13 22.13
C ILE A 78 -3.28 10.82 20.96
N GLY A 79 -2.43 11.81 21.25
CA GLY A 79 -1.58 12.46 20.26
C GLY A 79 -0.63 11.45 19.60
N PHE A 80 0.04 10.60 20.38
CA PHE A 80 0.89 9.54 19.86
C PHE A 80 0.14 8.64 18.88
N PHE A 81 -1.02 8.10 19.25
CA PHE A 81 -1.80 7.24 18.36
C PHE A 81 -2.35 7.97 17.13
N THR A 82 -2.68 9.26 17.28
CA THR A 82 -3.19 10.13 16.20
C THR A 82 -2.15 10.32 15.08
N PHE A 83 -0.85 10.33 15.40
CA PHE A 83 0.20 10.47 14.37
C PHE A 83 0.85 9.14 13.99
N VAL A 84 1.14 8.28 14.97
CA VAL A 84 1.87 7.03 14.75
C VAL A 84 1.06 6.04 13.94
N THR A 85 -0.25 5.94 14.15
CA THR A 85 -1.09 4.98 13.42
C THR A 85 -1.15 5.30 11.92
N PRO A 86 -1.47 6.55 11.50
CA PRO A 86 -1.42 6.93 10.09
C PRO A 86 -0.05 6.73 9.44
N VAL A 87 1.03 7.07 10.14
CA VAL A 87 2.40 6.95 9.62
C VAL A 87 2.78 5.48 9.44
N THR A 88 2.51 4.64 10.44
CA THR A 88 2.80 3.20 10.39
C THR A 88 2.03 2.56 9.24
N LEU A 89 0.73 2.81 9.16
CA LEU A 89 -0.09 2.30 8.05
C LEU A 89 0.39 2.84 6.70
N HIS A 90 0.79 4.11 6.61
CA HIS A 90 1.35 4.67 5.39
C HIS A 90 2.60 3.89 4.94
N ILE A 91 3.54 3.63 5.83
CA ILE A 91 4.78 2.90 5.54
C ILE A 91 4.50 1.45 5.12
N LEU A 92 3.59 0.77 5.82
CA LEU A 92 3.26 -0.63 5.54
C LEU A 92 2.52 -0.81 4.21
N THR A 93 1.67 0.15 3.84
CA THR A 93 0.76 0.02 2.70
C THR A 93 1.21 0.78 1.45
N LYS A 94 2.20 1.70 1.53
CA LYS A 94 2.65 2.51 0.38
C LYS A 94 3.15 1.67 -0.79
N GLY A 95 3.68 0.48 -0.51
CA GLY A 95 4.21 -0.43 -1.52
C GLY A 95 3.20 -1.45 -2.03
N TYR A 96 1.99 -1.48 -1.46
CA TYR A 96 1.00 -2.49 -1.85
C TYR A 96 0.54 -2.26 -3.30
N VAL A 97 0.86 -3.23 -4.17
CA VAL A 97 0.45 -3.21 -5.57
C VAL A 97 -1.00 -3.69 -5.65
N ILE A 98 -1.85 -2.87 -6.24
CA ILE A 98 -3.29 -3.12 -6.41
C ILE A 98 -3.53 -3.82 -7.76
N ARG A 99 -2.84 -3.35 -8.80
CA ARG A 99 -2.88 -3.92 -10.15
C ARG A 99 -1.49 -3.82 -10.75
N LEU A 100 -1.09 -4.83 -11.50
CA LEU A 100 0.16 -4.85 -12.24
C LEU A 100 -0.14 -5.22 -13.69
N TYR A 101 0.37 -4.40 -14.61
CA TYR A 101 0.25 -4.62 -16.04
C TYR A 101 1.62 -4.88 -16.65
N TYR A 102 1.66 -5.70 -17.69
CA TYR A 102 2.85 -5.99 -18.47
C TYR A 102 2.59 -5.72 -19.95
N LYS A 103 3.54 -5.04 -20.59
CA LYS A 103 3.53 -4.74 -22.02
C LYS A 103 4.76 -5.37 -22.67
N ALA A 104 4.51 -6.44 -23.42
CA ALA A 104 5.54 -7.25 -24.06
C ALA A 104 6.35 -6.49 -25.13
N GLU A 105 5.72 -5.54 -25.84
CA GLU A 105 6.36 -4.75 -26.90
C GLU A 105 7.57 -3.95 -26.43
N MET A 106 7.52 -3.44 -25.19
CA MET A 106 8.56 -2.57 -24.61
C MET A 106 9.25 -3.19 -23.40
N ASP A 107 8.91 -4.44 -23.05
CA ASP A 107 9.33 -5.07 -21.79
C ASP A 107 9.15 -4.12 -20.58
N THR A 108 7.93 -3.60 -20.44
CA THR A 108 7.59 -2.62 -19.40
C THR A 108 6.50 -3.14 -18.48
N TYR A 109 6.66 -2.84 -17.21
CA TYR A 109 5.67 -3.08 -16.17
C TYR A 109 5.07 -1.77 -15.70
N THR A 110 3.76 -1.79 -15.45
CA THR A 110 3.06 -0.69 -14.79
C THR A 110 2.42 -1.20 -13.50
N ALA A 111 2.96 -0.78 -12.36
CA ALA A 111 2.36 -1.03 -11.06
C ALA A 111 1.42 0.12 -10.65
N ILE A 112 0.20 -0.22 -10.26
CA ILE A 112 -0.77 0.71 -9.69
C ILE A 112 -0.79 0.53 -8.17
N THR A 113 -0.60 1.62 -7.44
CA THR A 113 -0.54 1.67 -5.96
C THR A 113 -1.40 2.81 -5.42
N TYR A 114 -1.74 2.82 -4.14
CA TYR A 114 -2.39 3.98 -3.51
C TYR A 114 -1.37 4.94 -2.91
N ASN A 115 -1.45 6.21 -3.27
CA ASN A 115 -0.64 7.27 -2.66
C ASN A 115 -1.16 7.68 -1.26
N ALA A 116 -0.51 8.66 -0.62
CA ALA A 116 -0.89 9.12 0.72
C ALA A 116 -2.31 9.66 0.83
N ILE A 117 -2.86 10.20 -0.27
CA ILE A 117 -4.22 10.76 -0.35
C ILE A 117 -5.23 9.73 -0.88
N LEU A 118 -4.91 8.43 -0.82
CA LEU A 118 -5.76 7.32 -1.25
C LEU A 118 -6.09 7.32 -2.76
N ALA A 119 -5.38 8.11 -3.57
CA ALA A 119 -5.54 8.10 -5.02
C ALA A 119 -4.61 7.07 -5.68
N GLU A 120 -5.06 6.52 -6.80
CA GLU A 120 -4.25 5.59 -7.59
C GLU A 120 -3.06 6.29 -8.22
N LYS A 121 -1.91 5.64 -8.18
CA LYS A 121 -0.64 6.12 -8.74
C LYS A 121 -0.01 5.02 -9.57
N ALA A 122 0.17 5.29 -10.86
CA ALA A 122 0.90 4.43 -11.77
C ALA A 122 2.42 4.64 -11.63
N THR A 123 3.18 3.54 -11.67
CA THR A 123 4.64 3.54 -11.74
C THR A 123 5.07 2.62 -12.87
N VAL A 124 5.73 3.18 -13.87
CA VAL A 124 6.30 2.43 -15.00
C VAL A 124 7.78 2.12 -14.76
N PHE A 125 8.17 0.88 -14.96
CA PHE A 125 9.53 0.39 -14.77
C PHE A 125 9.82 -0.79 -15.70
N HIS A 126 11.10 -1.06 -15.93
CA HIS A 126 11.56 -2.24 -16.68
C HIS A 126 11.90 -3.38 -15.72
N GLN A 127 11.96 -4.61 -16.24
CA GLN A 127 12.46 -5.76 -15.48
C GLN A 127 13.86 -5.50 -14.90
N ASN A 128 14.75 -4.85 -15.65
CA ASN A 128 16.11 -4.51 -15.20
C ASN A 128 16.14 -3.50 -14.03
N ASP A 129 15.04 -2.77 -13.79
CA ASP A 129 14.90 -1.88 -12.64
C ASP A 129 14.46 -2.64 -11.37
N VAL A 130 14.15 -3.94 -11.48
CA VAL A 130 13.69 -4.78 -10.39
C VAL A 130 14.86 -5.26 -9.55
N LYS A 131 14.81 -5.01 -8.24
CA LYS A 131 15.79 -5.52 -7.27
C LYS A 131 15.09 -6.31 -6.18
N ILE A 132 15.56 -7.52 -5.94
CA ILE A 132 15.04 -8.39 -4.88
C ILE A 132 15.68 -7.95 -3.55
N PRO A 133 14.89 -7.64 -2.51
CA PRO A 133 15.41 -7.27 -1.21
C PRO A 133 16.04 -8.47 -0.50
N ASP A 134 17.05 -8.22 0.34
CA ASP A 134 17.49 -9.19 1.34
C ASP A 134 16.36 -9.51 2.33
N ILE A 135 16.44 -10.70 2.94
CA ILE A 135 15.43 -11.32 3.82
C ILE A 135 14.98 -10.40 4.97
N THR A 136 15.78 -9.38 5.32
CA THR A 136 15.50 -8.42 6.39
C THR A 136 14.32 -7.48 6.11
N LYS A 137 13.86 -7.35 4.85
CA LYS A 137 12.79 -6.40 4.50
C LYS A 137 11.42 -7.06 4.45
N MET A 138 10.82 -7.20 5.62
CA MET A 138 9.41 -7.56 5.78
C MET A 138 8.54 -6.50 5.08
N PHE A 139 7.53 -6.92 4.30
CA PHE A 139 6.61 -6.06 3.52
C PHE A 139 7.14 -5.45 2.21
N THR A 140 8.24 -5.98 1.64
CA THR A 140 8.64 -5.67 0.26
C THR A 140 8.96 -6.97 -0.48
N THR A 141 8.29 -7.23 -1.60
CA THR A 141 8.58 -8.37 -2.48
C THR A 141 9.72 -8.02 -3.43
N PHE A 142 9.68 -6.82 -4.01
CA PHE A 142 10.73 -6.31 -4.89
C PHE A 142 10.78 -4.79 -4.85
N TYR A 143 11.88 -4.21 -5.30
CA TYR A 143 12.01 -2.78 -5.56
C TYR A 143 11.89 -2.53 -7.05
N ALA A 144 11.01 -1.61 -7.45
CA ALA A 144 11.01 -1.03 -8.78
C ALA A 144 11.72 0.32 -8.72
N LYS A 145 12.94 0.40 -9.27
CA LYS A 145 13.82 1.58 -9.15
C LYS A 145 14.17 1.86 -7.68
N THR A 146 13.49 2.83 -7.06
CA THR A 146 13.66 3.22 -5.65
C THR A 146 12.40 2.96 -4.80
N LYS A 147 11.34 2.40 -5.40
CA LYS A 147 10.05 2.19 -4.73
C LYS A 147 9.88 0.73 -4.32
N SER A 148 9.55 0.51 -3.05
CA SER A 148 9.16 -0.80 -2.52
C SER A 148 7.82 -1.22 -3.11
N MET A 149 7.74 -2.44 -3.62
CA MET A 149 6.53 -3.07 -4.13
C MET A 149 6.26 -4.36 -3.36
N LEU A 150 5.01 -4.54 -2.96
CA LEU A 150 4.51 -5.71 -2.26
C LEU A 150 3.44 -6.36 -3.14
N VAL A 151 3.73 -7.57 -3.58
CA VAL A 151 2.85 -8.42 -4.37
C VAL A 151 2.75 -9.79 -3.71
N ASN A 152 1.61 -10.45 -3.86
CA ASN A 152 1.43 -11.84 -3.46
C ASN A 152 1.62 -12.75 -4.70
N PRO A 153 2.63 -13.64 -4.73
CA PRO A 153 2.88 -14.54 -5.85
C PRO A 153 1.67 -15.41 -6.22
N MET A 154 0.83 -15.77 -5.24
CA MET A 154 -0.34 -16.64 -5.45
C MET A 154 -1.50 -15.96 -6.19
N LEU A 155 -1.44 -14.64 -6.40
CA LEU A 155 -2.48 -13.89 -7.12
C LEU A 155 -2.10 -13.59 -8.57
N PHE A 156 -0.98 -14.14 -9.07
CA PHE A 156 -0.64 -14.11 -10.49
C PHE A 156 -1.37 -15.25 -11.20
N PRO A 157 -2.18 -14.96 -12.24
CA PRO A 157 -2.86 -16.02 -13.00
C PRO A 157 -1.91 -16.94 -13.77
N ASN A 158 -0.80 -16.39 -14.28
CA ASN A 158 0.28 -17.15 -14.89
C ASN A 158 1.54 -17.07 -14.00
N PRO A 159 2.07 -18.20 -13.48
CA PRO A 159 3.32 -18.21 -12.73
C PRO A 159 4.52 -17.64 -13.49
N GLU A 160 4.57 -17.83 -14.82
CA GLU A 160 5.66 -17.32 -15.66
C GLU A 160 5.76 -15.78 -15.62
N ASP A 161 4.63 -15.08 -15.44
CA ASP A 161 4.63 -13.62 -15.32
C ASP A 161 5.35 -13.16 -14.04
N TYR A 162 5.24 -13.94 -12.95
CA TYR A 162 5.95 -13.68 -11.71
C TYR A 162 7.43 -14.04 -11.83
N GLU A 163 7.74 -15.19 -12.44
CA GLU A 163 9.13 -15.62 -12.67
C GLU A 163 9.89 -14.61 -13.53
N HIS A 164 9.27 -14.14 -14.62
CA HIS A 164 9.83 -13.09 -15.47
C HIS A 164 9.95 -11.77 -14.70
N LEU A 165 8.93 -11.32 -13.95
CA LEU A 165 9.03 -10.10 -13.14
C LEU A 165 10.21 -10.14 -12.15
N MET A 166 10.45 -11.30 -11.54
CA MET A 166 11.51 -11.51 -10.56
C MET A 166 12.87 -11.83 -11.19
N GLY A 167 12.93 -12.04 -12.52
CA GLY A 167 14.15 -12.39 -13.25
C GLY A 167 14.63 -13.82 -12.99
N TYR A 168 13.76 -14.71 -12.53
CA TYR A 168 14.08 -16.14 -12.28
C TYR A 168 14.15 -16.98 -13.55
N ASP A 169 13.65 -16.44 -14.66
CA ASP A 169 13.71 -17.02 -16.00
C ASP A 169 15.10 -16.90 -16.65
N LYS A 170 15.97 -16.02 -16.12
CA LYS A 170 17.33 -15.82 -16.63
C LYS A 170 18.28 -16.87 -16.07
N PRO A 171 19.27 -17.34 -16.87
CA PRO A 171 20.29 -18.26 -16.36
C PRO A 171 21.05 -17.62 -15.20
N PHE A 172 21.05 -18.27 -14.04
CA PHE A 172 21.83 -17.86 -12.88
C PHE A 172 23.31 -18.04 -13.18
N TYR A 173 24.03 -16.94 -13.37
CA TYR A 173 25.49 -16.95 -13.31
C TYR A 173 25.88 -16.82 -11.83
N PHE A 174 26.24 -17.94 -11.21
CA PHE A 174 26.82 -17.97 -9.87
C PHE A 174 28.26 -17.44 -9.96
N ASP A 175 28.44 -16.13 -9.73
CA ASP A 175 29.77 -15.59 -9.45
C ASP A 175 30.11 -15.92 -7.99
N PHE A 176 31.00 -16.90 -7.79
CA PHE A 176 31.57 -17.28 -6.51
C PHE A 176 32.58 -16.24 -5.99
N GLU A 177 32.26 -14.94 -6.08
CA GLU A 177 33.04 -13.91 -5.39
C GLU A 177 32.52 -13.79 -3.95
N GLU A 178 32.89 -14.81 -3.19
CA GLU A 178 32.91 -14.89 -1.74
C GLU A 178 33.55 -13.61 -1.18
N LYS A 179 32.73 -12.67 -0.72
CA LYS A 179 33.23 -11.50 0.00
C LYS A 179 33.59 -11.90 1.42
N LYS A 180 34.83 -12.39 1.55
CA LYS A 180 35.58 -12.46 2.81
C LYS A 180 35.71 -11.07 3.44
N GLU A 181 35.59 -11.04 4.77
CA GLU A 181 36.04 -9.99 5.72
C GLU A 181 35.27 -8.64 5.64
N ALA A 182 34.79 -8.07 6.75
CA ALA A 182 35.52 -7.83 7.98
C ALA A 182 34.69 -8.11 9.24
N THR A 183 35.14 -9.09 10.00
CA THR A 183 35.21 -9.00 11.46
C THR A 183 36.56 -8.32 11.78
N GLU A 184 36.58 -7.50 12.84
CA GLU A 184 37.74 -6.87 13.51
C GLU A 184 38.32 -5.51 13.04
N SER A 185 38.70 -4.72 14.08
CA SER A 185 39.25 -3.36 14.14
C SER A 185 38.20 -2.23 14.10
N LYS A 186 37.82 -1.56 15.19
CA LYS A 186 38.62 -1.09 16.33
C LYS A 186 37.73 -0.65 17.49
#